data_AF-A0A094ZVG7-F1
#
_entry.id   AF-A0A094ZVG7-F1
#
_cell.length_a   1.000
_cell.length_b   1.000
_cell.length_c   1.000
_cell.angle_alpha   90.00
_cell.angle_beta   90.00
_cell.angle_gamma   90.00
#
_symmetry.space_group_name_H-M   'P 1'
#
loop_
_entity.id
_entity.type
_entity.pdbx_description
1 polymer ?
#
loop_
_entity_poly.entity_id
_entity_poly.type
_entity_poly.pdbx_seq_one_letter_code
_entity_poly.pdbx_strand_id
1 'polypeptide(L)'
;MTATKNLETFGVIDPGTNILLEVIRSPSAIEAVKRLEEKMRGAEYVASRTYAQGGEESLNGTDPVYWVYTLDDSGLDAEGLTRDDAGLVRESADEVGVFVSSPKVTS
;
A
#
# COMPACT_ATOMS: atom_id res chain seq x y z
N MET A 1 20.43 4.66 -20.59
CA MET A 1 19.80 5.74 -19.82
C MET A 1 18.83 5.10 -18.85
N THR A 2 19.14 5.11 -17.56
CA THR A 2 18.19 4.70 -16.51
C THR A 2 17.11 5.77 -16.48
N ALA A 3 15.88 5.41 -16.87
CA ALA A 3 14.74 6.30 -16.68
C ALA A 3 14.65 6.57 -15.18
N THR A 4 14.88 7.81 -14.76
CA THR A 4 14.51 8.28 -13.44
C THR A 4 12.99 8.18 -13.40
N LYS A 5 12.45 7.07 -12.88
CA LYS A 5 11.02 7.00 -12.61
C LYS A 5 10.73 8.09 -11.58
N ASN A 6 9.91 9.07 -11.95
CA ASN A 6 9.38 10.01 -10.99
C ASN A 6 8.68 9.19 -9.88
N LEU A 7 8.97 9.52 -8.63
CA LEU A 7 8.32 8.89 -7.48
C LEU A 7 6.98 9.57 -7.28
N GLU A 8 5.94 8.77 -7.08
CA GLU A 8 4.60 9.21 -6.68
C GLU A 8 4.45 9.05 -5.16
N THR A 9 3.58 9.84 -4.56
CA THR A 9 3.25 9.76 -3.13
C THR A 9 1.99 8.93 -2.92
N PHE A 10 2.11 7.79 -2.22
CA PHE A 10 0.99 6.89 -1.96
C PHE A 10 0.61 6.87 -0.50
N GLY A 11 -0.70 6.87 -0.21
CA GLY A 11 -1.25 6.48 1.09
C GLY A 11 -1.56 4.98 1.05
N VAL A 12 -0.86 4.18 1.86
CA VAL A 12 -1.07 2.73 1.96
C VAL A 12 -1.78 2.43 3.27
N ILE A 13 -2.99 1.87 3.18
CA ILE A 13 -3.85 1.54 4.31
C ILE A 13 -3.92 0.03 4.49
N ASP A 14 -3.48 -0.47 5.65
CA ASP A 14 -3.78 -1.83 6.12
C ASP A 14 -5.15 -1.80 6.81
N PRO A 15 -6.21 -2.44 6.26
CA PRO A 15 -7.56 -2.39 6.80
C PRO A 15 -7.79 -3.39 7.95
N GLY A 16 -6.75 -4.06 8.45
CA GLY A 16 -6.84 -4.99 9.56
C GLY A 16 -7.34 -4.35 10.87
N THR A 17 -7.38 -5.15 11.94
CA THR A 17 -7.96 -4.77 13.24
C THR A 17 -7.43 -3.45 13.81
N ASN A 18 -6.18 -3.10 13.48
CA ASN A 18 -5.51 -1.89 13.91
C ASN A 18 -5.17 -1.03 12.69
N ILE A 19 -6.19 -0.56 11.95
CA ILE A 19 -6.06 0.20 10.69
C ILE A 19 -4.77 1.01 10.66
N LEU A 20 -3.83 0.73 9.76
CA LEU A 20 -2.58 1.49 9.65
C LEU A 20 -2.62 2.33 8.40
N LEU A 21 -2.23 3.60 8.47
CA LEU A 21 -1.93 4.43 7.31
C LEU A 21 -0.42 4.75 7.32
N GLU A 22 0.22 4.54 6.17
CA GLU A 22 1.60 4.96 5.92
C GLU A 22 1.68 5.70 4.59
N VAL A 23 2.39 6.82 4.59
CA VAL A 23 2.67 7.62 3.40
C VAL A 23 4.02 7.23 2.83
N ILE A 24 4.03 6.73 1.60
CA ILE A 24 5.21 6.14 0.98
C ILE A 24 5.41 6.73 -0.41
N ARG A 25 6.57 7.35 -0.61
CA ARG A 25 7.04 7.69 -1.96
C ARG A 25 7.57 6.45 -2.65
N SER A 26 7.09 6.17 -3.86
CA SER A 26 7.42 4.93 -4.56
C SER A 26 7.28 5.08 -6.09
N PRO A 27 7.96 4.28 -6.91
CA PRO A 27 7.73 4.27 -8.36
C PRO A 27 6.43 3.56 -8.79
N SER A 28 5.71 2.90 -7.86
CA SER A 28 4.38 2.33 -8.09
C SER A 28 3.69 1.96 -6.77
N ALA A 29 2.37 1.79 -6.81
CA ALA A 29 1.56 1.34 -5.68
C ALA A 29 2.01 -0.03 -5.12
N ILE A 30 2.32 -1.01 -5.99
CA ILE A 30 2.83 -2.32 -5.54
C ILE A 30 4.15 -2.16 -4.78
N GLU A 31 5.06 -1.33 -5.27
CA GLU A 31 6.34 -1.09 -4.59
C GLU A 31 6.14 -0.33 -3.26
N ALA A 32 5.09 0.50 -3.16
CA ALA A 32 4.73 1.14 -1.89
C ALA A 32 4.26 0.10 -0.86
N VAL A 33 3.41 -0.85 -1.27
CA VAL A 33 2.97 -1.97 -0.42
C VAL A 33 4.16 -2.83 0.03
N LYS A 34 5.10 -3.15 -0.87
CA LYS A 34 6.32 -3.89 -0.49
C LYS A 34 7.14 -3.15 0.55
N ARG A 35 7.35 -1.84 0.39
CA ARG A 35 8.08 -1.01 1.36
C ARG A 35 7.38 -0.97 2.72
N LEU A 36 6.05 -0.90 2.73
CA LEU A 36 5.26 -1.00 3.96
C LEU A 36 5.52 -2.34 4.66
N GLU A 37 5.37 -3.46 3.94
CA GLU A 37 5.59 -4.78 4.53
C GLU A 37 7.04 -5.01 4.94
N GLU A 38 8.02 -4.50 4.19
CA GLU A 38 9.44 -4.56 4.55
C GLU A 38 9.71 -3.82 5.86
N LYS A 39 9.13 -2.62 6.05
CA LYS A 39 9.20 -1.85 7.30
C LYS A 39 8.58 -2.61 8.47
N MET A 40 7.42 -3.24 8.27
CA MET A 40 6.67 -3.90 9.34
C MET A 40 7.17 -5.31 9.69
N ARG A 41 7.61 -6.07 8.67
CA ARG A 41 7.83 -7.52 8.75
C ARG A 41 9.21 -7.96 8.26
N GLY A 42 10.00 -7.05 7.69
CA GLY A 42 11.36 -7.30 7.23
C GLY A 42 11.47 -7.78 5.78
N ALA A 43 12.67 -7.67 5.22
CA ALA A 43 12.94 -8.00 3.83
C ALA A 43 12.76 -9.49 3.51
N GLU A 44 13.05 -10.39 4.45
CA GLU A 44 12.85 -11.84 4.28
C GLU A 44 11.37 -12.19 4.10
N TYR A 45 10.49 -11.50 4.84
CA TYR A 45 9.05 -11.65 4.67
C TYR A 45 8.68 -11.27 3.24
N VAL A 46 9.01 -10.06 2.78
CA VAL A 46 8.70 -9.58 1.42
C VAL A 46 9.25 -10.50 0.34
N ALA A 47 10.48 -11.01 0.51
CA ALA A 47 11.11 -11.94 -0.41
C ALA A 47 10.35 -13.27 -0.54
N SER A 48 9.59 -13.67 0.48
CA SER A 48 8.75 -14.88 0.48
C SER A 48 7.33 -14.67 -0.08
N ARG A 49 6.96 -13.44 -0.46
CA ARG A 49 5.60 -13.09 -0.91
C ARG A 49 5.50 -12.81 -2.41
N THR A 50 4.30 -12.98 -2.94
CA THR A 50 3.86 -12.45 -4.23
C THR A 50 2.85 -11.34 -3.99
N TYR A 51 2.90 -10.31 -4.83
CA TYR A 51 2.02 -9.14 -4.73
C TYR A 51 1.20 -9.02 -6.00
N ALA A 52 -0.12 -8.91 -5.85
CA ALA A 52 -1.03 -8.75 -6.96
C ALA A 52 -2.09 -7.70 -6.62
N GLN A 53 -2.57 -7.01 -7.65
CA GLN A 53 -3.77 -6.21 -7.52
C GLN A 53 -4.98 -7.15 -7.45
N GLY A 54 -5.76 -7.01 -6.38
CA GLY A 54 -7.03 -7.71 -6.17
C GLY A 54 -8.21 -6.75 -6.30
N GLY A 55 -9.37 -7.21 -5.84
CA GLY A 55 -10.59 -6.43 -5.69
C GLY A 55 -11.12 -6.46 -4.26
N GLU A 56 -12.29 -5.88 -4.03
CA GLU A 56 -12.95 -5.89 -2.72
C GLU A 56 -13.16 -7.31 -2.17
N GLU A 57 -13.34 -8.31 -3.04
CA GLU A 57 -13.46 -9.71 -2.63
C GLU A 57 -12.24 -10.22 -1.87
N SER A 58 -11.07 -9.63 -2.10
CA SER A 58 -9.82 -10.01 -1.42
C SER A 58 -9.84 -9.65 0.06
N LEU A 59 -10.65 -8.67 0.48
CA LEU A 59 -10.77 -8.24 1.88
C LEU A 59 -11.33 -9.33 2.79
N ASN A 60 -12.03 -10.32 2.22
CA ASN A 60 -12.56 -11.46 2.95
C ASN A 60 -11.59 -12.66 2.99
N GLY A 61 -10.41 -12.52 2.38
CA GLY A 61 -9.37 -13.53 2.38
C GLY A 61 -8.58 -13.61 3.69
N THR A 62 -7.67 -14.58 3.78
CA THR A 62 -6.77 -14.74 4.93
C THR A 62 -5.42 -14.04 4.74
N ASP A 63 -5.14 -13.59 3.52
CA ASP A 63 -3.90 -12.91 3.17
C ASP A 63 -3.97 -11.43 3.55
N PRO A 64 -2.83 -10.78 3.87
CA PRO A 64 -2.78 -9.34 4.03
C PRO A 64 -3.23 -8.60 2.77
N VAL A 65 -4.09 -7.60 2.99
CA VAL A 65 -4.66 -6.74 1.95
C VAL A 65 -4.36 -5.29 2.28
N TYR A 66 -4.17 -4.47 1.26
CA TYR A 66 -3.85 -3.05 1.38
C TYR A 66 -4.71 -2.24 0.41
N TRP A 67 -5.33 -1.18 0.90
CA TRP A 67 -5.87 -0.13 0.03
C TRP A 67 -4.77 0.88 -0.26
N VAL A 68 -4.62 1.26 -1.53
CA VAL A 68 -3.61 2.24 -1.93
C VAL A 68 -4.27 3.38 -2.66
N TYR A 69 -3.93 4.60 -2.25
CA TYR A 69 -4.44 5.86 -2.79
C TYR A 69 -3.28 6.71 -3.30
N THR A 70 -3.49 7.45 -4.38
CA THR A 70 -2.54 8.49 -4.83
C THR A 70 -2.81 9.77 -4.06
N LEU A 71 -1.78 10.31 -3.43
CA LEU A 71 -1.88 11.55 -2.66
C LEU A 71 -1.45 12.77 -3.47
N ASP A 72 -0.73 12.56 -4.56
CA ASP A 72 -0.39 13.63 -5.49
C ASP A 72 -1.72 14.18 -6.05
N ASP A 73 -1.93 15.49 -5.91
CA ASP A 73 -3.16 16.23 -6.24
C ASP A 73 -4.41 15.97 -5.37
N SER A 74 -4.31 15.14 -4.31
CA SER A 74 -5.42 14.92 -3.35
C SER A 74 -5.75 16.14 -2.47
N GLY A 75 -4.86 17.14 -2.44
CA GLY A 75 -4.94 18.28 -1.51
C GLY A 75 -4.62 17.94 -0.05
N LEU A 76 -4.25 16.69 0.25
CA LEU A 76 -3.83 16.25 1.57
C LEU A 76 -2.34 16.52 1.80
N ASP A 77 -1.99 16.98 3.01
CA ASP A 77 -0.58 17.11 3.43
C ASP A 77 -0.02 15.73 3.84
N ALA A 78 0.55 15.05 2.85
CA ALA A 78 1.03 13.69 2.97
C ALA A 78 2.12 13.52 4.06
N GLU A 79 2.89 14.56 4.40
CA GLU A 79 3.92 14.46 5.45
C GLU A 79 3.33 14.43 6.88
N GLY A 80 2.08 14.86 7.05
CA GLY A 80 1.39 14.94 8.34
C GLY A 80 0.35 13.84 8.60
N LEU A 81 0.05 13.00 7.61
CA LEU A 81 -1.01 11.99 7.74
C LEU A 81 -0.63 10.86 8.71
N THR A 82 -1.60 10.46 9.52
CA THR A 82 -1.46 9.42 10.53
C THR A 82 -2.58 8.38 10.42
N ARG A 83 -2.54 7.33 11.25
CA ARG A 83 -3.60 6.30 11.32
C ARG A 83 -5.02 6.90 11.34
N ASP A 84 -5.25 7.96 12.10
CA ASP A 84 -6.58 8.53 12.31
C ASP A 84 -7.14 9.18 11.02
N ASP A 85 -6.25 9.51 10.07
CA ASP A 85 -6.58 10.11 8.79
C ASP A 85 -6.89 9.07 7.69
N ALA A 86 -6.84 7.78 8.00
CA ALA A 86 -7.15 6.72 7.02
C ALA A 86 -8.55 6.88 6.41
N GLY A 87 -9.54 7.33 7.20
CA GLY A 87 -10.88 7.64 6.69
C GLY A 87 -10.87 8.82 5.72
N LEU A 88 -10.15 9.89 6.06
CA LEU A 88 -10.03 11.10 5.24
C LEU A 88 -9.35 10.81 3.90
N VAL A 89 -8.28 10.01 3.89
CA VAL A 89 -7.60 9.59 2.67
C VAL A 89 -8.56 8.84 1.75
N ARG A 90 -9.36 7.91 2.28
CA ARG A 90 -10.32 7.14 1.49
C ARG A 90 -11.41 8.00 0.85
N GLU A 91 -11.77 9.12 1.49
CA GLU A 91 -12.81 10.03 0.99
C GLU A 91 -12.28 11.08 0.00
N SER A 92 -11.01 11.47 0.13
CA SER A 92 -10.46 12.65 -0.55
C SER A 92 -9.43 12.33 -1.63
N ALA A 93 -8.85 11.12 -1.62
CA ALA A 93 -7.80 10.72 -2.56
C ALA A 93 -8.32 9.67 -3.56
N ASP A 94 -7.73 9.66 -4.76
CA ASP A 94 -8.08 8.69 -5.79
C ASP A 94 -7.52 7.31 -5.42
N GLU A 95 -8.40 6.30 -5.39
CA GLU A 95 -8.00 4.92 -5.17
C GLU A 95 -7.22 4.39 -6.37
N VAL A 96 -6.00 3.90 -6.11
CA VAL A 96 -5.17 3.21 -7.10
C VAL A 96 -5.56 1.73 -7.17
N GLY A 97 -5.90 1.14 -6.02
CA GLY A 97 -6.54 -0.17 -5.95
C GLY A 97 -6.28 -0.92 -4.66
N VAL A 98 -6.79 -2.15 -4.64
CA VAL A 98 -6.60 -3.12 -3.57
C VAL A 98 -5.44 -4.06 -3.92
N PHE A 99 -4.49 -4.25 -3.01
CA PHE A 99 -3.33 -5.11 -3.23
C PHE A 99 -3.24 -6.21 -2.20
N VAL A 100 -3.03 -7.42 -2.66
CA VAL A 100 -2.90 -8.62 -1.84
C VAL A 100 -1.44 -9.05 -1.81
N SER A 101 -0.93 -9.29 -0.61
CA SER A 101 0.34 -9.99 -0.40
C SER A 101 0.00 -11.44 -0.09
N SER A 102 0.49 -12.42 -0.86
CA SER A 102 0.25 -13.86 -0.64
C SER A 102 1.56 -14.63 -0.54
N PRO A 103 1.63 -15.78 0.17
CA PRO A 103 2.83 -16.60 0.18
C PRO A 103 3.19 -17.03 -1.25
N LYS A 104 4.49 -17.07 -1.58
CA LYS A 104 4.93 -17.76 -2.79
C LYS A 104 4.60 -19.24 -2.66
N VAL A 105 3.91 -19.78 -3.65
CA VAL A 105 3.73 -21.23 -3.77
C VAL A 105 5.07 -21.81 -4.19
N THR A 106 5.78 -22.45 -3.27
CA THR A 106 6.90 -23.34 -3.61
C THR A 106 6.31 -24.65 -4.11
N SER A 107 6.27 -24.83 -5.42
CA SER A 107 6.04 -26.13 -6.06
C SER A 107 7.26 -27.05 -5.94
#